data_AF-A0A0P7ZBW8-F1
#
_entry.id   AF-A0A0P7ZBW8-F1
#
_cell.length_a   1.000
_cell.length_b   1.000
_cell.length_c   1.000
_cell.angle_alpha   90.00
_cell.angle_beta   90.00
_cell.angle_gamma   90.00
#
_symmetry.space_group_name_H-M   'P 1'
#
loop_
_entity.id
_entity.type
_entity.pdbx_description
1 polymer ?
#
loop_
_entity_poly.entity_id
_entity_poly.type
_entity_poly.pdbx_seq_one_letter_code
_entity_poly.pdbx_strand_id
1 'polypeptide(L)'
;EAEGTVFGSVTKSDVHDFKVILPPETLRNWFGSLVQTLDKQITINEKQSRTLAAIRDALLPKLMSGEIRVNTIKHISMSNVV
;
A
#
# COMPACT_ATOMS: atom_id res chain seq x y z
N GLU A 1 17.12 18.33 -22.76
CA GLU A 1 16.59 19.64 -22.36
C GLU A 1 15.08 19.47 -22.24
N ALA A 2 14.50 19.71 -21.06
CA ALA A 2 13.06 19.59 -20.87
C ALA A 2 12.43 20.91 -21.31
N GLU A 3 11.86 20.94 -22.52
CA GLU A 3 11.07 22.07 -22.99
C GLU A 3 9.82 22.24 -22.10
N GLY A 4 9.64 23.46 -21.61
CA GLY A 4 8.86 23.74 -20.41
C GLY A 4 7.36 23.82 -20.61
N THR A 5 6.65 23.31 -19.61
CA THR A 5 5.41 23.92 -19.11
C THR A 5 5.48 23.91 -17.57
N VAL A 6 4.76 24.82 -16.90
CA VAL A 6 4.76 24.95 -15.42
C VAL A 6 4.23 23.68 -14.71
N PHE A 7 3.71 22.73 -15.49
CA PHE A 7 3.31 21.40 -15.09
C PHE A 7 4.13 20.37 -15.88
N GLY A 8 5.08 19.68 -15.25
CA GLY A 8 5.72 18.53 -15.89
C GLY A 8 4.67 17.48 -16.24
N SER A 9 4.28 17.40 -17.50
CA SER A 9 3.26 16.48 -17.99
C SER A 9 3.84 15.64 -19.12
N VAL A 10 3.53 14.34 -19.08
CA VAL A 10 3.84 13.43 -20.17
C VAL A 10 2.88 13.74 -21.33
N THR A 11 3.43 14.16 -22.46
CA THR A 11 2.68 14.41 -23.70
C THR A 11 2.47 13.10 -24.48
N LYS A 12 1.58 13.12 -25.47
CA LYS A 12 1.36 11.97 -26.37
C LYS A 12 2.65 11.57 -27.09
N SER A 13 3.45 12.56 -27.51
CA SER A 13 4.72 12.34 -28.18
C SER A 13 5.72 11.67 -27.24
N ASP A 14 5.76 12.08 -25.97
CA ASP A 14 6.66 11.49 -24.97
C ASP A 14 6.40 9.99 -24.78
N VAL A 15 5.13 9.56 -24.78
CA VAL A 15 4.79 8.13 -24.69
C VAL A 15 5.15 7.40 -25.98
N HIS A 16 4.86 8.00 -27.13
CA HIS A 16 5.11 7.39 -28.44
C HIS A 16 6.61 7.17 -28.70
N ASP A 17 7.43 8.13 -28.29
CA ASP A 17 8.87 8.12 -28.55
C ASP A 17 9.66 7.42 -27.42
N PHE A 18 8.98 6.95 -26.37
CA PHE A 18 9.59 6.23 -25.27
C PHE A 18 10.12 4.87 -25.73
N LYS A 19 11.45 4.73 -25.74
CA LYS A 19 12.12 3.49 -26.13
C LYS A 19 12.11 2.50 -24.97
N VAL A 20 11.58 1.29 -25.22
CA VAL A 20 11.49 0.21 -24.24
C VAL A 20 12.12 -1.06 -24.81
N ILE A 21 12.83 -1.80 -23.96
CA ILE A 21 13.30 -3.14 -24.31
C ILE A 21 12.12 -4.10 -24.21
N LEU A 22 11.83 -4.84 -25.28
CA LEU A 22 10.80 -5.86 -25.30
C LEU A 22 11.45 -7.25 -25.12
N PRO A 23 11.56 -7.78 -23.88
CA PRO A 23 12.10 -9.11 -23.64
C PRO A 23 11.18 -10.21 -24.19
N PRO A 24 11.64 -11.45 -24.37
CA PRO A 24 10.79 -12.58 -24.78
C PRO A 24 9.57 -12.76 -23.86
N GLU A 25 8.47 -13.24 -24.43
CA GLU A 25 7.21 -13.42 -23.69
C GLU A 25 7.35 -14.34 -22.47
N THR A 26 8.13 -15.41 -22.60
CA THR A 26 8.41 -16.36 -21.53
C THR A 26 9.03 -15.67 -20.31
N LEU A 27 9.98 -14.77 -20.53
CA LEU A 27 10.64 -14.01 -19.46
C LEU A 27 9.67 -13.02 -18.80
N ARG A 28 8.82 -12.35 -19.60
CA ARG A 28 7.80 -11.44 -19.06
C ARG A 28 6.80 -12.18 -18.18
N ASN A 29 6.32 -13.34 -18.62
CA ASN A 29 5.34 -14.13 -17.88
C ASN A 29 5.93 -14.70 -16.59
N TRP A 30 7.18 -15.17 -16.63
CA TRP A 30 7.90 -15.63 -15.45
C TRP A 30 8.10 -14.51 -14.43
N PHE A 31 8.63 -13.36 -14.88
CA PHE A 31 8.84 -12.20 -14.02
C PHE A 31 7.51 -11.70 -13.43
N GLY A 32 6.48 -11.58 -14.27
CA GLY A 32 5.14 -11.16 -13.85
C GLY A 32 4.57 -12.08 -12.77
N SER A 33 4.73 -13.40 -12.93
CA SER A 33 4.29 -14.37 -11.92
C SER A 33 5.05 -14.25 -10.61
N LEU A 34 6.36 -13.97 -10.68
CA LEU A 34 7.21 -13.78 -9.50
C LEU A 34 6.80 -12.54 -8.69
N VAL A 35 6.61 -11.41 -9.37
CA VAL A 35 6.35 -10.11 -8.69
C VAL A 35 4.89 -9.89 -8.33
N GLN A 36 3.94 -10.57 -8.99
CA GLN A 36 2.50 -10.37 -8.76
C GLN A 36 2.10 -10.56 -7.28
N THR A 37 2.72 -11.51 -6.58
CA THR A 37 2.42 -11.73 -5.15
C THR A 37 2.86 -10.54 -4.31
N LEU A 38 4.01 -9.94 -4.62
CA LEU A 38 4.50 -8.76 -3.91
C LEU A 38 3.60 -7.55 -4.16
N ASP A 39 3.21 -7.30 -5.40
CA ASP A 39 2.29 -6.20 -5.75
C ASP A 39 0.94 -6.34 -5.05
N LYS A 40 0.41 -7.57 -4.95
CA LYS A 40 -0.80 -7.87 -4.20
C LYS A 40 -0.64 -7.57 -2.71
N GLN A 41 0.48 -7.97 -2.11
CA GLN A 41 0.76 -7.70 -0.70
C GLN A 41 0.88 -6.20 -0.41
N ILE A 42 1.56 -5.45 -1.28
CA ILE A 42 1.64 -3.99 -1.19
C ILE A 42 0.23 -3.39 -1.18
N THR A 43 -0.61 -3.78 -2.15
CA THR A 43 -1.99 -3.30 -2.26
C THR A 43 -2.82 -3.61 -1.01
N ILE A 44 -2.70 -4.82 -0.47
CA ILE A 44 -3.42 -5.26 0.73
C ILE A 44 -2.96 -4.44 1.94
N ASN A 45 -1.66 -4.30 2.15
CA ASN A 45 -1.08 -3.57 3.28
C ASN A 45 -1.47 -2.09 3.25
N GLU A 46 -1.45 -1.47 2.07
CA GLU A 46 -1.91 -0.10 1.90
C GLU A 46 -3.40 0.06 2.26
N LYS A 47 -4.25 -0.87 1.82
CA LYS A 47 -5.67 -0.86 2.16
C LYS A 47 -5.87 -1.02 3.67
N GLN A 48 -5.20 -1.99 4.28
CA GLN A 48 -5.26 -2.23 5.73
C GLN A 48 -4.79 -1.02 6.51
N SER A 49 -3.67 -0.40 6.11
CA SER A 49 -3.14 0.81 6.74
C SER A 49 -4.16 1.96 6.70
N ARG A 50 -4.78 2.22 5.53
CA ARG A 50 -5.84 3.22 5.39
C ARG A 50 -7.06 2.90 6.27
N THR A 51 -7.48 1.63 6.30
CA THR A 51 -8.60 1.20 7.15
C THR A 51 -8.29 1.38 8.64
N LEU A 52 -7.09 1.00 9.10
CA LEU A 52 -6.66 1.17 10.49
C LEU A 52 -6.57 2.64 10.88
N ALA A 53 -6.05 3.50 9.99
CA ALA A 53 -6.02 4.94 10.19
C ALA A 53 -7.44 5.52 10.34
N ALA A 54 -8.37 5.13 9.46
CA ALA A 54 -9.76 5.56 9.55
C ALA A 54 -10.44 5.10 10.84
N ILE A 55 -10.19 3.86 11.27
CA ILE A 55 -10.71 3.33 12.55
C ILE A 55 -10.13 4.12 13.73
N ARG A 56 -8.81 4.38 13.74
CA ARG A 56 -8.17 5.21 14.76
C ARG A 56 -8.81 6.58 14.82
N ASP A 57 -8.97 7.25 13.68
CA ASP A 57 -9.50 8.61 13.62
C ASP A 57 -10.97 8.68 14.04
N ALA A 58 -11.75 7.63 13.81
CA ALA A 58 -13.13 7.52 14.28
C ALA A 58 -13.23 7.20 15.78
N LEU A 59 -12.35 6.34 16.31
CA LEU A 59 -12.41 5.88 17.69
C LEU A 59 -11.74 6.85 18.67
N LEU A 60 -10.64 7.49 18.28
CA LEU A 60 -9.85 8.32 19.18
C LEU A 60 -10.67 9.45 19.82
N PRO A 61 -11.51 10.22 19.09
CA PRO A 61 -12.35 11.25 19.70
C PRO A 61 -13.33 10.68 20.74
N LYS A 62 -13.92 9.50 20.45
CA LYS A 62 -14.88 8.81 21.33
C LYS A 62 -14.23 8.23 22.58
N LEU A 63 -12.97 7.80 22.48
CA LEU A 63 -12.16 7.37 23.62
C LEU A 63 -11.77 8.56 24.48
N MET A 64 -11.35 9.67 23.87
CA MET A 64 -10.95 10.90 24.57
C MET A 64 -12.14 11.60 25.25
N SER A 65 -13.34 11.52 24.67
CA SER A 65 -14.57 12.04 25.30
C SER A 65 -15.12 11.13 26.41
N GLY A 66 -14.62 9.90 26.52
CA GLY A 66 -15.14 8.88 27.45
C GLY A 66 -16.47 8.27 27.04
N GLU A 67 -16.95 8.55 25.82
CA GLU A 67 -18.14 7.90 25.22
C GLU A 67 -17.92 6.39 25.07
N ILE A 68 -16.69 5.97 24.76
CA ILE A 68 -16.25 4.57 24.74
C ILE A 68 -15.23 4.34 25.86
N ARG A 69 -15.40 3.24 26.62
CA ARG A 69 -14.45 2.81 27.66
C ARG A 69 -13.81 1.48 27.28
N VAL A 70 -12.49 1.40 27.40
CA VAL A 70 -11.74 0.16 27.21
C VAL A 70 -11.77 -0.61 28.52
N ASN A 71 -12.35 -1.81 28.54
CA ASN A 71 -12.29 -2.68 29.71
C ASN A 71 -10.90 -3.31 29.76
N THR A 72 -10.07 -2.95 30.74
CA THR A 72 -8.71 -3.47 30.86
C THR A 72 -8.77 -4.98 31.14
N ILE A 73 -8.51 -5.80 30.12
CA ILE A 73 -8.45 -7.26 30.27
C ILE A 73 -7.25 -7.58 31.19
N LYS A 74 -7.51 -8.33 32.27
CA LYS A 74 -6.47 -8.87 33.16
C LYS A 74 -5.43 -9.61 32.34
N HIS A 75 -4.17 -9.27 32.56
CA HIS A 75 -2.98 -9.89 32.00
C HIS A 75 -3.06 -11.43 32.08
N ILE A 76 -3.39 -12.11 30.98
CA ILE A 76 -3.28 -13.57 30.87
C ILE A 76 -1.84 -13.86 30.48
N SER A 77 -1.02 -14.21 31.47
CA SER A 77 0.32 -14.77 31.26
C SER A 77 0.19 -16.11 30.53
N MET A 78 0.48 -16.14 29.23
CA MET A 78 0.69 -17.41 28.52
C MET A 78 2.14 -17.85 28.75
N SER A 79 2.33 -18.83 29.64
CA SER A 79 3.55 -19.64 29.68
C SER A 79 3.66 -20.39 28.35
N ASN A 80 4.70 -20.08 27.57
CA ASN A 80 5.06 -20.88 26.40
C ASN A 80 5.45 -22.28 26.86
N VAL A 81 4.71 -23.28 26.36
CA VAL A 81 5.16 -24.66 26.26
C VAL A 81 6.23 -24.71 25.17
N VAL A 82 7.40 -25.21 25.54
CA VAL A 82 8.48 -25.63 24.63
C VAL A 82 8.05 -26.89 23.91
#